data_AF-A0A449BBS6-F1
#
_entry.id   AF-A0A449BBS6-F1
#
_cell.length_a   1.000
_cell.length_b   1.000
_cell.length_c   1.000
_cell.angle_alpha   90.00
_cell.angle_beta   90.00
_cell.angle_gamma   90.00
#
_symmetry.space_group_name_H-M   'P 1'
#
loop_
_entity.id
_entity.type
_entity.pdbx_description
1 polymer ?
#
loop_
_entity_poly.entity_id
_entity_poly.type
_entity_poly.pdbx_seq_one_letter_code
_entity_poly.pdbx_strand_id
1 'polypeptide(L)'
;MNIPKETIEQIKFYSKSGDFNNYQIANRKYLLNQILRQIKLPIEKYYISINALNLWKEMFGGPIMDYWYNKKIKALVDGNITRFVGAKKDGSYGSISSGSSVEYRSVFHDDHIIPISKLVDELMNSDNLTDELICSVVNKISVCRMLKVEDRSVPRLKGRETEEQVINVIYRNKGIEVLKMVDVNFEKWYDYKICAIYSKYGLWIVCLKMMIFS
;
A
#
# COMPACT_ATOMS: atom_id res chain seq x y z
N MET A 1 -15.49 -7.49 5.41
CA MET A 1 -15.33 -6.06 5.07
C MET A 1 -16.71 -5.53 4.69
N ASN A 2 -17.13 -4.38 5.22
CA ASN A 2 -18.40 -3.76 4.84
C ASN A 2 -18.19 -2.88 3.60
N ILE A 3 -18.78 -3.26 2.46
CA ILE A 3 -18.67 -2.50 1.21
C ILE A 3 -19.95 -1.67 1.07
N PRO A 4 -19.87 -0.35 0.86
CA PRO A 4 -21.06 0.47 0.67
C PRO A 4 -21.93 -0.06 -0.47
N LYS A 5 -23.25 -0.07 -0.27
CA LYS A 5 -24.21 -0.55 -1.28
C LYS A 5 -24.02 0.14 -2.64
N GLU A 6 -23.73 1.44 -2.63
CA GLU A 6 -23.44 2.23 -3.84
C GLU A 6 -22.24 1.69 -4.61
N THR A 7 -21.18 1.25 -3.92
CA THR A 7 -20.00 0.62 -4.55
C THR A 7 -20.35 -0.72 -5.18
N ILE A 8 -21.21 -1.53 -4.54
CA ILE A 8 -21.69 -2.79 -5.10
C ILE A 8 -22.48 -2.55 -6.37
N GLU A 9 -23.40 -1.57 -6.37
CA GLU A 9 -24.19 -1.21 -7.55
C GLU A 9 -23.31 -0.67 -8.68
N GLN A 10 -22.29 0.13 -8.38
CA GLN A 10 -21.30 0.56 -9.38
C GLN A 10 -20.55 -0.63 -9.98
N ILE A 11 -20.10 -1.58 -9.15
CA ILE A 11 -19.43 -2.79 -9.63
C ILE A 11 -20.35 -3.58 -10.57
N LYS A 12 -21.62 -3.79 -10.19
CA LYS A 12 -22.62 -4.44 -11.06
C LYS A 12 -22.75 -3.72 -12.40
N PHE A 13 -22.91 -2.41 -12.34
CA PHE A 13 -23.10 -1.56 -13.51
C PHE A 13 -21.93 -1.69 -14.50
N TYR A 14 -20.69 -1.63 -14.01
CA TYR A 14 -19.51 -1.73 -14.89
C TYR A 14 -19.13 -3.17 -15.28
N SER A 15 -19.67 -4.19 -14.59
CA SER A 15 -19.38 -5.60 -14.91
C SER A 15 -20.31 -6.16 -15.99
N LYS A 16 -21.55 -5.67 -16.13
CA LYS A 16 -22.51 -6.18 -17.12
C LYS A 16 -22.26 -5.62 -18.53
N SER A 17 -22.31 -6.50 -19.53
CA SER A 17 -22.37 -6.12 -20.93
C SER A 17 -23.79 -5.69 -21.31
N GLY A 18 -23.99 -4.42 -21.67
CA GLY A 18 -25.25 -3.95 -22.23
C GLY A 18 -25.15 -2.53 -22.79
N ASP A 19 -25.97 -2.24 -23.80
CA ASP A 19 -26.25 -0.88 -24.25
C ASP A 19 -27.14 -0.22 -23.19
N PHE A 20 -26.58 0.72 -22.44
CA PHE A 20 -27.34 1.46 -21.44
C PHE A 20 -27.78 2.78 -22.10
N ASN A 21 -29.06 2.87 -22.47
CA ASN A 21 -29.67 4.09 -23.03
C ASN A 21 -28.91 4.69 -24.23
N ASN A 22 -28.48 3.86 -25.20
CA ASN A 22 -27.68 4.27 -26.38
C ASN A 22 -26.29 4.86 -26.07
N TYR A 23 -25.77 4.73 -24.85
CA TYR A 23 -24.41 5.13 -24.50
C TYR A 23 -23.50 3.90 -24.39
N GLN A 24 -22.58 3.74 -25.34
CA GLN A 24 -21.46 2.82 -25.20
C GLN A 24 -20.43 3.40 -24.22
N ILE A 25 -20.33 2.81 -23.02
CA ILE A 25 -19.22 3.09 -22.12
C ILE A 25 -17.97 2.42 -22.70
N ALA A 26 -17.15 3.22 -23.39
CA ALA A 26 -15.99 2.73 -24.15
C ALA A 26 -14.93 2.00 -23.32
N ASN A 27 -14.88 2.16 -21.98
CA ASN A 27 -13.85 1.53 -21.16
C ASN A 27 -14.30 1.08 -19.76
N ARG A 28 -15.34 0.23 -19.71
CA ARG A 28 -15.86 -0.35 -18.45
C ARG A 28 -14.78 -1.07 -17.63
N LYS A 29 -13.91 -1.83 -18.30
CA LYS A 29 -12.82 -2.57 -17.64
C LYS A 29 -11.89 -1.64 -16.87
N TYR A 30 -11.52 -0.51 -17.46
CA TYR A 30 -10.70 0.50 -16.81
C TYR A 30 -11.44 1.14 -15.62
N LEU A 31 -12.70 1.54 -15.80
CA LEU A 31 -13.49 2.17 -14.73
C LEU A 31 -13.69 1.23 -13.54
N LEU A 32 -14.01 -0.04 -13.80
CA LEU A 32 -14.10 -1.06 -12.76
C LEU A 32 -12.74 -1.26 -12.06
N ASN A 33 -11.63 -1.26 -12.80
CA ASN A 33 -10.29 -1.30 -12.22
C ASN A 33 -10.03 -0.12 -11.28
N GLN A 34 -10.45 1.10 -11.64
CA GLN A 34 -10.31 2.29 -10.79
C GLN A 34 -11.18 2.18 -9.53
N ILE A 35 -12.43 1.73 -9.66
CA ILE A 35 -13.35 1.55 -8.52
C ILE A 35 -12.74 0.58 -7.51
N LEU A 36 -12.26 -0.59 -7.95
CA LEU A 36 -11.68 -1.58 -7.05
C LEU A 36 -10.44 -1.06 -6.31
N ARG A 37 -9.61 -0.22 -6.94
CA ARG A 37 -8.42 0.40 -6.33
C ARG A 37 -8.75 1.46 -5.28
N GLN A 38 -9.94 2.05 -5.34
CA GLN A 38 -10.38 3.11 -4.44
C GLN A 38 -11.12 2.59 -3.20
N ILE A 39 -11.41 1.28 -3.15
CA ILE A 39 -12.08 0.66 -2.00
C ILE A 39 -11.22 0.83 -0.76
N LYS A 40 -11.81 1.43 0.28
CA LYS A 40 -11.15 1.57 1.57
C LYS A 40 -11.05 0.21 2.25
N LEU A 41 -9.84 -0.32 2.28
CA LEU A 41 -9.54 -1.59 2.95
C LEU A 41 -9.36 -1.38 4.46
N PRO A 42 -9.77 -2.35 5.29
CA PRO A 42 -9.46 -2.34 6.72
C PRO A 42 -7.99 -2.76 6.94
N ILE A 43 -7.46 -2.47 8.13
CA ILE A 43 -6.01 -2.58 8.40
C ILE A 43 -5.48 -4.03 8.27
N GLU A 44 -6.32 -5.03 8.48
CA GLU A 44 -6.02 -6.47 8.36
C GLU A 44 -5.67 -6.88 6.92
N LYS A 45 -6.07 -6.07 5.92
CA LYS A 45 -5.77 -6.29 4.50
C LYS A 45 -4.47 -5.64 4.04
N TYR A 46 -3.76 -4.96 4.95
CA TYR A 46 -2.48 -4.34 4.64
C TYR A 46 -1.32 -5.13 5.20
N TYR A 47 -0.29 -5.21 4.36
CA TYR A 47 1.03 -5.71 4.67
C TYR A 47 2.05 -4.60 4.47
N ILE A 48 3.21 -4.74 5.11
CA ILE A 48 4.37 -3.89 4.87
C ILE A 48 5.63 -4.75 4.78
N SER A 49 6.47 -4.49 3.79
CA SER A 49 7.81 -5.11 3.75
C SER A 49 8.65 -4.62 4.92
N ILE A 50 9.50 -5.50 5.47
CA ILE A 50 10.39 -5.14 6.57
C ILE A 50 11.32 -3.99 6.17
N ASN A 51 11.84 -3.99 4.94
CA ASN A 51 12.72 -2.93 4.45
C ASN A 51 12.00 -1.59 4.33
N ALA A 52 10.76 -1.56 3.82
CA ALA A 52 9.97 -0.33 3.79
C ALA A 52 9.67 0.18 5.19
N LEU A 53 9.33 -0.71 6.13
CA LEU A 53 9.09 -0.33 7.51
C LEU A 53 10.35 0.24 8.17
N ASN A 54 11.51 -0.37 7.95
CA ASN A 54 12.78 0.10 8.50
C ASN A 54 13.16 1.46 7.91
N LEU A 55 13.10 1.62 6.58
CA LEU A 55 13.37 2.92 5.94
C LEU A 55 12.39 3.99 6.44
N TRP A 56 11.10 3.64 6.55
CA TRP A 56 10.08 4.54 7.09
C TRP A 56 10.44 4.99 8.50
N LYS A 57 10.76 4.03 9.37
CA LYS A 57 11.16 4.28 10.75
C LYS A 57 12.41 5.11 10.83
N GLU A 58 13.43 4.85 10.02
CA GLU A 58 14.73 5.52 10.09
C GLU A 58 14.66 6.97 9.61
N MET A 59 14.01 7.20 8.46
CA MET A 59 14.11 8.46 7.73
C MET A 59 12.87 9.35 7.80
N PHE A 60 11.69 8.76 8.00
CA PHE A 60 10.41 9.44 7.91
C PHE A 60 9.68 9.42 9.26
N GLY A 61 8.52 10.05 9.34
CA GLY A 61 7.73 10.16 10.56
C GLY A 61 6.24 10.05 10.33
N GLY A 62 5.52 9.80 11.42
CA GLY A 62 4.07 9.59 11.39
C GLY A 62 3.68 8.18 10.91
N PRO A 63 2.37 7.86 10.98
CA PRO A 63 1.86 6.57 10.52
C PRO A 63 2.03 6.46 9.00
N ILE A 64 2.72 5.43 8.52
CA ILE A 64 2.90 5.20 7.07
C ILE A 64 1.56 5.10 6.33
N MET A 65 0.53 4.58 7.01
CA MET A 65 -0.82 4.42 6.47
C MET A 65 -1.46 5.73 6.00
N ASP A 66 -1.05 6.86 6.56
CA ASP A 66 -1.54 8.18 6.18
C ASP A 66 -0.91 8.70 4.89
N TYR A 67 -0.04 7.92 4.24
CA TYR A 67 0.65 8.32 3.01
C TYR A 67 0.32 7.39 1.86
N TRP A 68 0.17 7.97 0.68
CA TRP A 68 -0.19 7.25 -0.55
C TRP A 68 0.28 8.04 -1.77
N TYR A 69 0.61 7.31 -2.85
CA TYR A 69 0.85 7.82 -4.19
C TYR A 69 1.66 9.14 -4.25
N ASN A 70 1.04 10.27 -4.62
CA ASN A 70 1.70 11.56 -4.81
C ASN A 70 1.89 12.36 -3.50
N LYS A 71 1.42 11.86 -2.36
CA LYS A 71 1.55 12.58 -1.09
C LYS A 71 3.04 12.76 -0.77
N LYS A 72 3.42 13.99 -0.44
CA LYS A 72 4.80 14.33 -0.06
C LYS A 72 5.11 13.77 1.33
N ILE A 73 6.27 13.13 1.45
CA ILE A 73 6.86 12.67 2.71
C ILE A 73 8.11 13.48 2.98
N LYS A 74 8.26 13.94 4.22
CA LYS A 74 9.37 14.80 4.65
C LYS A 74 10.43 13.95 5.36
N ALA A 75 11.68 14.04 4.91
CA ALA A 75 12.81 13.43 5.60
C ALA A 75 13.05 14.15 6.93
N LEU A 76 13.12 13.39 8.02
CA LEU A 76 13.42 13.91 9.36
C LEU A 76 14.92 13.93 9.65
N VAL A 77 15.68 13.09 8.95
CA VAL A 77 17.13 12.98 9.08
C VAL A 77 17.78 12.91 7.70
N ASP A 78 19.05 13.26 7.64
CA ASP A 78 19.87 13.02 6.45
C ASP A 78 20.02 11.52 6.21
N GLY A 79 20.02 11.13 4.95
CA GLY A 79 20.25 9.74 4.57
C GLY A 79 20.25 9.55 3.06
N ASN A 80 20.27 8.29 2.64
CA ASN A 80 20.26 7.94 1.22
C ASN A 80 19.03 7.11 0.87
N ILE A 81 18.44 7.41 -0.28
CA ILE A 81 17.27 6.70 -0.80
C ILE A 81 17.40 6.47 -2.30
N THR A 82 16.82 5.37 -2.77
CA THR A 82 16.60 5.15 -4.20
C THR A 82 15.28 5.80 -4.61
N ARG A 83 15.34 6.72 -5.57
CA ARG A 83 14.16 7.44 -6.09
C ARG A 83 13.88 7.05 -7.54
N PHE A 84 12.60 6.85 -7.85
CA PHE A 84 12.14 6.51 -9.20
C PHE A 84 11.25 7.62 -9.76
N VAL A 85 11.55 8.05 -10.98
CA VAL A 85 10.73 9.01 -11.73
C VAL A 85 9.67 8.26 -12.54
N GLY A 86 8.40 8.56 -12.28
CA GLY A 86 7.30 8.01 -13.07
C GLY A 86 7.27 6.47 -13.08
N ALA A 87 7.20 5.92 -14.30
CA ALA A 87 7.19 4.49 -14.59
C ALA A 87 8.58 3.93 -14.96
N LYS A 88 9.67 4.71 -14.81
CA LYS A 88 11.02 4.24 -15.10
C LYS A 88 11.35 2.98 -14.29
N LYS A 89 12.11 2.08 -14.93
CA LYS A 89 12.55 0.81 -14.34
C LYS A 89 13.67 1.05 -13.34
N ASP A 90 14.60 1.95 -13.65
CA ASP A 90 15.76 2.23 -12.83
C ASP A 90 15.52 3.42 -11.91
N GLY A 91 16.02 3.30 -10.69
CA GLY A 91 16.00 4.35 -9.69
C GLY A 91 17.35 5.03 -9.58
N SER A 92 17.34 6.32 -9.24
CA SER A 92 18.55 7.07 -8.88
C SER A 92 18.76 6.95 -7.38
N TYR A 93 19.86 6.31 -6.97
CA TYR A 93 20.33 6.34 -5.59
C TYR A 93 21.01 7.68 -5.30
N GLY A 94 20.71 8.29 -4.17
CA GLY A 94 21.36 9.52 -3.76
C GLY A 94 20.92 9.99 -2.39
N SER A 95 21.58 11.06 -1.93
CA SER A 95 21.30 11.67 -0.64
C SER A 95 20.00 12.48 -0.63
N ILE A 96 19.38 12.51 0.53
CA ILE A 96 18.27 13.41 0.87
C ILE A 96 18.61 14.07 2.20
N SER A 97 18.53 15.40 2.23
CA SER A 97 18.75 16.17 3.45
C SER A 97 17.48 16.23 4.29
N SER A 98 17.67 16.28 5.61
CA SER A 98 16.63 16.56 6.58
C SER A 98 15.87 17.82 6.18
N GLY A 99 14.55 17.80 6.35
CA GLY A 99 13.67 18.89 5.94
C GLY A 99 13.17 18.79 4.50
N SER A 100 13.89 18.07 3.62
CA SER A 100 13.49 17.90 2.21
C SER A 100 12.28 16.99 2.08
N SER A 101 11.50 17.18 1.01
CA SER A 101 10.32 16.36 0.70
C SER A 101 10.51 15.57 -0.59
N VAL A 102 9.98 14.35 -0.61
CA VAL A 102 9.85 13.52 -1.82
C VAL A 102 8.44 12.99 -1.92
N GLU A 103 8.00 12.59 -3.12
CA GLU A 103 6.71 11.92 -3.27
C GLU A 103 6.79 10.48 -2.76
N TYR A 104 5.77 10.01 -2.04
CA TYR A 104 5.71 8.62 -1.55
C TYR A 104 5.98 7.61 -2.67
N ARG A 105 5.29 7.74 -3.82
CA ARG A 105 5.45 6.88 -5.02
C ARG A 105 6.85 6.87 -5.64
N SER A 106 7.73 7.79 -5.25
CA SER A 106 9.09 7.84 -5.76
C SER A 106 10.00 6.86 -5.02
N VAL A 107 9.64 6.49 -3.79
CA VAL A 107 10.44 5.62 -2.90
C VAL A 107 9.68 4.33 -2.58
N PHE A 108 8.38 4.42 -2.36
CA PHE A 108 7.50 3.33 -1.95
C PHE A 108 6.49 2.97 -3.05
N HIS A 109 5.93 1.77 -2.97
CA HIS A 109 4.85 1.31 -3.82
C HIS A 109 3.79 0.55 -3.01
N ASP A 110 2.53 0.70 -3.41
CA ASP A 110 1.40 -0.05 -2.87
C ASP A 110 1.07 -1.18 -3.86
N ASP A 111 1.71 -2.33 -3.66
CA ASP A 111 1.51 -3.50 -4.52
C ASP A 111 0.22 -4.22 -4.12
N HIS A 112 -0.63 -4.50 -5.11
CA HIS A 112 -1.84 -5.28 -4.88
C HIS A 112 -1.45 -6.75 -4.93
N ILE A 113 -1.52 -7.45 -3.80
CA ILE A 113 -0.98 -8.81 -3.65
C ILE A 113 -1.55 -9.73 -4.73
N ILE A 114 -2.87 -9.73 -4.87
CA ILE A 114 -3.56 -10.23 -6.06
C ILE A 114 -3.80 -9.04 -7.01
N PRO A 115 -3.36 -9.11 -8.28
CA PRO A 115 -3.57 -8.03 -9.23
C PRO A 115 -5.05 -7.71 -9.42
N ILE A 116 -5.43 -6.43 -9.28
CA ILE A 116 -6.80 -5.96 -9.48
C ILE A 116 -7.35 -6.38 -10.85
N SER A 117 -6.52 -6.45 -11.89
CA SER A 117 -6.96 -6.90 -13.21
C SER A 117 -7.57 -8.31 -13.20
N LYS A 118 -7.06 -9.22 -12.37
CA LYS A 118 -7.62 -10.58 -12.24
C LYS A 118 -8.99 -10.57 -11.58
N LEU A 119 -9.16 -9.74 -10.55
CA LEU A 119 -10.44 -9.57 -9.87
C LEU A 119 -11.47 -8.91 -10.80
N VAL A 120 -11.04 -7.95 -11.63
CA VAL A 120 -11.88 -7.38 -12.70
C VAL A 120 -12.30 -8.46 -13.69
N ASP A 121 -11.39 -9.31 -14.14
CA ASP A 121 -11.71 -10.40 -15.07
C ASP A 121 -12.69 -11.41 -14.44
N GLU A 122 -12.55 -11.73 -13.15
CA GLU A 122 -13.49 -12.59 -12.41
C GLU A 122 -14.90 -11.98 -12.34
N LEU A 123 -15.02 -10.68 -12.09
CA LEU A 123 -16.32 -9.99 -12.04
C LEU A 123 -16.97 -9.88 -13.42
N MET A 124 -16.19 -9.58 -14.46
CA MET A 124 -16.70 -9.40 -15.83
C MET A 124 -17.11 -10.71 -16.50
N ASN A 125 -16.50 -11.83 -16.11
CA ASN A 125 -16.80 -13.15 -16.69
C ASN A 125 -17.79 -13.96 -15.84
N SER A 126 -18.41 -13.36 -14.82
CA SER A 126 -19.43 -14.03 -14.02
C SER A 126 -20.80 -13.95 -14.69
N ASP A 127 -21.40 -15.12 -14.95
CA ASP A 127 -22.74 -15.23 -15.53
C ASP A 127 -23.84 -14.73 -14.57
N ASN A 128 -23.62 -14.83 -13.25
CA ASN A 128 -24.55 -14.38 -12.23
C ASN A 128 -23.85 -13.55 -11.15
N LEU A 129 -23.87 -12.23 -11.36
CA LEU A 129 -23.21 -11.28 -10.47
C LEU A 129 -24.13 -10.89 -9.30
N THR A 130 -24.01 -11.61 -8.18
CA THR A 130 -24.72 -11.32 -6.92
C THR A 130 -23.89 -10.44 -5.97
N ASP A 131 -24.54 -9.88 -4.95
CA ASP A 131 -23.87 -9.05 -3.93
C ASP A 131 -22.84 -9.87 -3.15
N GLU A 132 -23.16 -11.13 -2.85
CA GLU A 132 -22.29 -12.07 -2.14
C GLU A 132 -21.05 -12.38 -2.97
N LEU A 133 -21.21 -12.62 -4.28
CA LEU A 133 -20.08 -12.85 -5.18
C LEU A 133 -19.18 -11.60 -5.23
N ILE A 134 -19.75 -10.41 -5.43
CA ILE A 134 -18.99 -9.16 -5.44
C ILE A 134 -18.21 -9.00 -4.13
N CYS A 135 -18.87 -9.18 -2.99
CA CYS A 135 -18.23 -9.09 -1.69
C CYS A 135 -17.10 -10.10 -1.54
N SER A 136 -17.29 -11.34 -2.01
CA SER A 136 -16.27 -12.38 -1.95
C SER A 136 -15.03 -12.03 -2.79
N VAL A 137 -15.21 -11.49 -3.99
CA VAL A 137 -14.11 -11.11 -4.91
C VAL A 137 -13.36 -9.90 -4.36
N VAL A 138 -14.09 -8.87 -3.94
CA VAL A 138 -13.50 -7.65 -3.37
C VAL A 138 -12.76 -7.97 -2.06
N ASN A 139 -13.23 -8.94 -1.27
CA ASN A 139 -12.54 -9.36 -0.05
C ASN A 139 -11.20 -10.06 -0.32
N LYS A 140 -10.88 -10.43 -1.57
CA LYS A 140 -9.55 -10.92 -1.96
C LYS A 140 -8.52 -9.79 -2.08
N ILE A 141 -8.95 -8.53 -2.10
CA ILE A 141 -8.03 -7.39 -2.21
C ILE A 141 -7.23 -7.26 -0.91
N SER A 142 -5.91 -7.32 -1.06
CA SER A 142 -4.92 -6.96 -0.06
C SER A 142 -3.76 -6.21 -0.69
N VAL A 143 -3.10 -5.38 0.10
CA VAL A 143 -2.07 -4.45 -0.37
C VAL A 143 -0.82 -4.61 0.47
N CYS A 144 0.33 -4.73 -0.18
CA CYS A 144 1.64 -4.68 0.45
C CYS A 144 2.32 -3.36 0.16
N ARG A 145 2.64 -2.60 1.22
CA ARG A 145 3.49 -1.42 1.15
C ARG A 145 4.95 -1.85 1.15
N MET A 146 5.65 -1.58 0.06
CA MET A 146 7.03 -2.00 -0.11
C MET A 146 7.89 -0.87 -0.66
N LEU A 147 9.20 -1.04 -0.63
CA LEU A 147 10.08 -0.16 -1.37
C LEU A 147 9.81 -0.35 -2.85
N LYS A 148 9.86 0.73 -3.61
CA LYS A 148 9.65 0.67 -5.06
C LYS A 148 10.71 -0.16 -5.76
N VAL A 149 11.91 -0.25 -5.20
CA VAL A 149 12.97 -1.17 -5.69
C VAL A 149 12.57 -2.63 -5.53
N GLU A 150 11.86 -2.98 -4.45
CA GLU A 150 11.34 -4.34 -4.23
C GLU A 150 10.24 -4.64 -5.26
N ASP A 151 9.28 -3.74 -5.46
CA ASP A 151 8.24 -3.84 -6.50
C ASP A 151 8.84 -4.14 -7.88
N ARG A 152 9.94 -3.47 -8.26
CA ARG A 152 10.59 -3.70 -9.57
C ARG A 152 11.12 -5.12 -9.75
N SER A 153 11.42 -5.83 -8.68
CA SER A 153 11.93 -7.20 -8.72
C SER A 153 10.82 -8.25 -8.84
N VAL A 154 9.57 -7.86 -8.56
CA VAL A 154 8.41 -8.76 -8.46
C VAL A 154 7.70 -8.88 -9.83
N PRO A 155 7.31 -10.09 -10.26
CA PRO A 155 6.48 -10.26 -11.45
C PRO A 155 5.10 -9.61 -11.26
N ARG A 156 4.65 -8.83 -12.25
CA ARG A 156 3.41 -8.03 -12.14
C ARG A 156 2.12 -8.86 -12.13
N LEU A 157 2.05 -9.95 -12.90
CA LEU A 157 0.80 -10.69 -13.12
C LEU A 157 0.94 -12.21 -12.89
N LYS A 158 2.05 -12.79 -13.35
CA LYS A 158 2.22 -14.25 -13.41
C LYS A 158 2.31 -14.87 -12.01
N GLY A 159 1.51 -15.91 -11.76
CA GLY A 159 1.56 -16.72 -10.54
C GLY A 159 0.96 -16.07 -9.29
N ARG A 160 0.24 -14.95 -9.44
CA ARG A 160 -0.38 -14.23 -8.32
C ARG A 160 -1.85 -14.65 -8.17
N GLU A 161 -2.12 -15.88 -7.73
CA GLU A 161 -3.49 -16.41 -7.59
C GLU A 161 -4.06 -16.20 -6.19
N THR A 162 -3.27 -16.48 -5.15
CA THR A 162 -3.67 -16.31 -3.75
C THR A 162 -2.68 -15.43 -2.98
N GLU A 163 -3.16 -14.78 -1.93
CA GLU A 163 -2.34 -13.98 -1.03
C GLU A 163 -1.17 -14.80 -0.45
N GLU A 164 -1.47 -16.01 0.03
CA GLU A 164 -0.49 -16.92 0.61
C GLU A 164 0.59 -17.30 -0.40
N GLN A 165 0.21 -17.66 -1.63
CA GLN A 165 1.16 -18.01 -2.69
C GLN A 165 2.08 -16.84 -3.01
N VAL A 166 1.53 -15.63 -3.15
CA VAL A 166 2.31 -14.44 -3.48
C VAL A 166 3.32 -14.14 -2.37
N ILE A 167 2.91 -14.20 -1.11
CA ILE A 167 3.79 -13.93 0.02
C ILE A 167 4.86 -15.02 0.17
N ASN A 168 4.45 -16.29 0.23
CA ASN A 168 5.35 -17.39 0.57
C ASN A 168 6.24 -17.84 -0.59
N VAL A 169 5.85 -17.57 -1.83
CA VAL A 169 6.62 -17.96 -3.02
C VAL A 169 7.21 -16.74 -3.69
N ILE A 170 6.39 -15.78 -4.13
CA ILE A 170 6.88 -14.69 -4.99
C ILE A 170 7.74 -13.71 -4.19
N TYR A 171 7.22 -13.17 -3.09
CA TYR A 171 7.96 -12.22 -2.26
C TYR A 171 9.18 -12.88 -1.61
N ARG A 172 9.00 -14.06 -1.00
CA ARG A 172 10.11 -14.79 -0.36
C ARG A 172 11.23 -15.15 -1.34
N ASN A 173 10.93 -15.58 -2.58
CA ASN A 173 11.96 -15.84 -3.59
C ASN A 173 12.73 -14.59 -4.04
N LYS A 174 12.20 -13.40 -3.74
CA LYS A 174 12.86 -12.11 -3.98
C LYS A 174 13.51 -11.53 -2.72
N GLY A 175 13.51 -12.27 -1.61
CA GLY A 175 14.02 -11.80 -0.32
C GLY A 175 13.16 -10.70 0.31
N ILE A 176 11.89 -10.60 -0.09
CA ILE A 176 10.94 -9.62 0.46
C ILE A 176 10.18 -10.30 1.59
N GLU A 177 10.52 -9.92 2.82
CA GLU A 177 9.79 -10.32 4.01
C GLU A 177 8.74 -9.28 4.36
N VAL A 178 7.53 -9.72 4.72
CA VAL A 178 6.39 -8.84 4.98
C VAL A 178 5.76 -9.13 6.34
N LEU A 179 5.24 -8.09 6.96
CA LEU A 179 4.47 -8.15 8.20
C LEU A 179 3.03 -7.71 7.90
N LYS A 180 2.05 -8.31 8.58
CA LYS A 180 0.70 -7.76 8.61
C LYS A 180 0.70 -6.47 9.41
N MET A 181 0.03 -5.45 8.90
CA MET A 181 -0.01 -4.14 9.54
C MET A 181 -0.68 -4.15 10.92
N VAL A 182 -1.63 -5.06 11.15
CA VAL A 182 -2.24 -5.25 12.48
C VAL A 182 -1.26 -5.71 13.55
N ASP A 183 -0.18 -6.39 13.15
CA ASP A 183 0.84 -6.90 14.07
C ASP A 183 1.96 -5.87 14.28
N VAL A 184 1.96 -4.77 13.52
CA VAL A 184 2.92 -3.67 13.68
C VAL A 184 2.44 -2.77 14.81
N ASN A 185 2.94 -3.02 16.02
CA ASN A 185 2.76 -2.10 17.14
C ASN A 185 3.52 -0.80 16.83
N PHE A 186 2.84 0.33 16.64
CA PHE A 186 3.47 1.64 16.42
C PHE A 186 3.76 2.40 17.72
N GLU A 187 2.97 2.17 18.77
CA GLU A 187 3.06 2.87 20.06
C GLU A 187 4.41 2.66 20.74
N LYS A 188 4.91 1.42 20.77
CA LYS A 188 6.23 1.10 21.35
C LYS A 188 7.42 1.82 20.67
N TRP A 189 7.24 2.36 19.46
CA TRP A 189 8.35 2.91 18.67
C TRP A 189 8.46 4.42 18.75
N TYR A 190 7.33 5.13 18.93
CA TYR A 190 7.38 6.58 19.14
C TYR A 190 8.14 6.93 20.42
N ASP A 191 8.01 6.12 21.47
CA ASP A 191 8.73 6.30 22.74
C ASP A 191 10.25 6.15 22.60
N TYR A 192 10.71 5.19 21.80
CA TYR A 192 12.16 4.94 21.62
C TYR A 192 12.83 6.02 20.77
N LYS A 193 12.18 6.50 19.71
CA LYS A 193 12.79 7.48 18.79
C LYS A 193 12.76 8.91 19.33
N ILE A 194 11.74 9.27 20.10
CA ILE A 194 11.74 10.51 20.89
C ILE A 194 12.95 10.43 21.82
N CYS A 195 13.07 9.42 22.68
CA CYS A 195 14.22 9.31 23.60
C CYS A 195 15.60 9.38 22.90
N ALA A 196 15.78 8.73 21.75
CA ALA A 196 17.04 8.72 21.02
C ALA A 196 17.41 10.09 20.39
N ILE A 197 16.43 10.78 19.78
CA ILE A 197 16.62 12.12 19.21
C ILE A 197 16.96 13.12 20.33
N TYR A 198 16.23 13.08 21.44
CA TYR A 198 16.45 13.98 22.58
C TYR A 198 17.81 13.72 23.27
N SER A 199 18.30 12.48 23.31
CA SER A 199 19.65 12.17 23.82
C SER A 199 20.78 12.77 22.98
N LYS A 200 20.61 12.79 21.64
CA LYS A 200 21.60 13.35 20.69
C LYS A 200 21.71 14.88 20.80
N TYR A 201 20.68 15.55 21.30
CA TYR A 201 20.61 17.00 21.46
C TYR A 201 20.65 17.47 22.93
N GLY A 202 20.98 16.60 23.88
CA GLY A 202 21.16 16.98 25.30
C GLY A 202 19.87 17.38 26.04
N LEU A 203 18.69 17.05 25.51
CA LEU A 203 17.39 17.47 26.06
C LEU A 203 16.71 16.33 26.84
N TRP A 204 17.38 15.82 27.88
CA TRP A 204 16.91 14.68 28.69
C TRP A 204 15.63 14.94 29.50
N ILE A 205 15.31 16.20 29.79
CA ILE A 205 14.24 16.59 30.74
C ILE A 205 12.81 16.38 30.17
N VAL A 206 12.65 16.33 28.84
CA VAL A 206 11.31 16.20 28.22
C VAL A 206 10.81 14.76 28.23
N CYS A 207 11.70 13.77 28.15
CA CYS A 207 11.31 12.35 28.07
C CYS A 207 10.69 11.80 29.36
N LEU A 208 11.14 12.24 30.54
CA LEU A 208 10.62 11.72 31.81
C LEU A 208 9.16 12.13 32.08
N LYS A 209 8.71 13.28 31.56
CA LYS A 209 7.33 13.74 31.77
C LYS A 209 6.30 12.98 30.94
N MET A 210 6.68 12.39 29.81
CA MET A 210 5.75 11.61 28.97
C MET A 210 5.60 10.16 29.45
N MET A 211 6.64 9.56 30.05
CA MET A 211 6.58 8.18 30.58
C MET A 211 5.80 8.03 31.89
N ILE A 212 5.53 9.11 32.64
CA ILE A 212 4.87 9.04 33.95
C ILE A 212 3.34 9.21 33.84
N PHE A 213 2.81 9.56 32.66
CA PHE A 213 1.37 9.84 32.45
C PHE A 213 0.65 8.90 31.47
N SER A 214 1.22 7.73 31.16
CA SER A 214 0.57 6.66 30.39
C SER A 214 0.30 5.44 31.27
#